data_AF-A0A9E5KKK8-F1
#
_entry.id   AF-A0A9E5KKK8-F1
#
_cell.length_a   1.000
_cell.length_b   1.000
_cell.length_c   1.000
_cell.angle_alpha   90.00
_cell.angle_beta   90.00
_cell.angle_gamma   90.00
#
_symmetry.space_group_name_H-M   'P 1'
#
loop_
_entity.id
_entity.type
_entity.pdbx_description
1 polymer ?
#
loop_
_entity_poly.entity_id
_entity_poly.type
_entity_poly.pdbx_seq_one_letter_code
_entity_poly.pdbx_strand_id
1 'polypeptide(L)'
;MRSFTLRTDIERHRIGRFQLPLGLEPIDLPAPSEGYTLEFVEGDDNAPDVYRFYAVTSFEKVSALLDDLFQILPGEIFPLVEVGSKDAFRTMDIFSAREPMQLDEFLEDWREYRQVILEDGSIGAGAQADEPYMEVFVDSWKGVDVQVAPDMKEDIEQLMARHGLEEVAHTWPPEVDERPEPPLNVREILVLDSEECPDIDEILFQLREAWGLELDVDLDENLDEGGRRLGRTLWHAVAIVESADDDSPRAGYALAWASASSMGELQRMLESRMELQDEWRFHGQWYAVDRVAFDERPDSLASLPPRPARSEVHEFRIEPA
;
A
#
# COMPACT_ATOMS: atom_id res chain seq x y z
N MET A 1 -15.98 -7.78 -6.96
CA MET A 1 -15.75 -6.93 -5.77
C MET A 1 -16.41 -7.58 -4.56
N ARG A 2 -15.62 -7.94 -3.56
CA ARG A 2 -16.09 -8.56 -2.31
C ARG A 2 -16.33 -7.44 -1.30
N SER A 3 -17.53 -7.42 -0.71
CA SER A 3 -17.85 -6.44 0.34
C SER A 3 -17.09 -6.76 1.63
N PHE A 4 -16.49 -5.75 2.25
CA PHE A 4 -15.87 -5.86 3.57
C PHE A 4 -16.82 -5.42 4.70
N THR A 5 -16.50 -5.79 5.93
CA THR A 5 -17.22 -5.31 7.12
C THR A 5 -16.22 -5.04 8.24
N LEU A 6 -16.32 -3.86 8.84
CA LEU A 6 -15.50 -3.53 10.01
C LEU A 6 -16.04 -4.21 11.26
N ARG A 7 -15.12 -4.61 12.12
CA ARG A 7 -15.37 -5.10 13.46
C ARG A 7 -16.08 -4.04 14.31
N THR A 8 -17.11 -4.48 15.03
CA THR A 8 -17.87 -3.63 15.97
C THR A 8 -17.54 -3.92 17.43
N ASP A 9 -16.68 -4.90 17.69
CA ASP A 9 -16.25 -5.36 19.02
C ASP A 9 -14.98 -4.65 19.52
N ILE A 10 -14.38 -3.80 18.70
CA ILE A 10 -13.20 -3.00 19.05
C ILE A 10 -13.57 -1.54 19.32
N GLU A 11 -12.84 -0.92 20.25
CA GLU A 11 -13.03 0.49 20.60
C GLU A 11 -11.96 1.37 19.98
N ARG A 12 -12.37 2.59 19.61
CA ARG A 12 -11.45 3.62 19.11
C ARG A 12 -10.66 4.22 20.27
N HIS A 13 -9.33 4.22 20.15
CA HIS A 13 -8.47 4.85 21.14
C HIS A 13 -8.44 6.37 20.99
N ARG A 14 -8.14 7.04 22.11
CA ARG A 14 -8.01 8.49 22.19
C ARG A 14 -6.76 8.86 22.95
N ILE A 15 -6.08 9.91 22.50
CA ILE A 15 -4.97 10.54 23.20
C ILE A 15 -5.41 11.97 23.54
N GLY A 16 -5.82 12.17 24.79
CA GLY A 16 -6.49 13.41 25.19
C GLY A 16 -7.81 13.60 24.44
N ARG A 17 -7.86 14.56 23.50
CA ARG A 17 -9.03 14.82 22.64
C ARG A 17 -8.89 14.23 21.23
N PHE A 18 -7.68 13.83 20.86
CA PHE A 18 -7.37 13.29 19.55
C PHE A 18 -7.88 11.85 19.43
N GLN A 19 -8.65 11.56 18.39
CA GLN A 19 -9.13 10.22 18.07
C GLN A 19 -8.21 9.56 17.04
N LEU A 20 -7.81 8.33 17.31
CA LEU A 20 -7.05 7.49 16.37
C LEU A 20 -8.00 6.72 15.44
N PRO A 21 -7.55 6.24 14.27
CA PRO A 21 -8.29 5.22 13.50
C PRO A 21 -8.50 3.93 14.31
N LEU A 22 -9.49 3.09 13.95
CA LEU A 22 -9.77 1.84 14.67
C LEU A 22 -8.58 0.87 14.66
N GLY A 23 -7.80 0.87 13.60
CA GLY A 23 -6.65 -0.01 13.40
C GLY A 23 -5.43 0.38 14.21
N LEU A 24 -5.42 1.51 14.92
CA LEU A 24 -4.28 1.93 15.72
C LEU A 24 -4.56 1.87 17.22
N GLU A 25 -3.68 1.19 17.94
CA GLU A 25 -3.64 1.14 19.39
C GLU A 25 -2.38 1.84 19.91
N PRO A 26 -2.50 2.90 20.72
CA PRO A 26 -1.35 3.60 21.25
C PRO A 26 -0.71 2.82 22.39
N ILE A 27 0.63 2.77 22.40
CA ILE A 27 1.40 2.22 23.52
C ILE A 27 1.78 3.37 24.47
N ASP A 28 2.71 4.21 24.02
CA ASP A 28 3.22 5.38 24.74
C ASP A 28 3.29 6.58 23.79
N LEU A 29 2.27 6.72 22.94
CA LEU A 29 2.17 7.80 21.95
C LEU A 29 1.71 9.09 22.65
N PRO A 30 2.52 10.18 22.62
CA PRO A 30 2.09 11.48 23.12
C PRO A 30 0.98 12.09 22.27
N ALA A 31 0.23 13.04 22.84
CA ALA A 31 -0.78 13.77 22.07
C ALA A 31 -0.12 14.60 20.96
N PRO A 32 -0.62 14.55 19.71
CA PRO A 32 -0.14 15.42 18.66
C PRO A 32 -0.63 16.86 18.86
N SER A 33 0.04 17.80 18.18
CA SER A 33 -0.49 19.12 17.92
C SER A 33 -1.31 19.05 16.62
N GLU A 34 -2.64 19.23 16.72
CA GLU A 34 -3.48 19.36 15.52
C GLU A 34 -3.10 20.65 14.76
N GLY A 35 -2.83 20.53 13.47
CA GLY A 35 -2.29 21.60 12.63
C GLY A 35 -1.55 21.02 11.43
N TYR A 36 -0.72 21.82 10.76
CA TYR A 36 0.17 21.35 9.72
C TYR A 36 1.60 21.86 9.90
N THR A 37 2.59 21.09 9.48
CA THR A 37 3.94 21.61 9.21
C THR A 37 4.06 21.97 7.73
N LEU A 38 4.92 22.94 7.42
CA LEU A 38 5.17 23.40 6.06
C LEU A 38 6.67 23.37 5.75
N GLU A 39 7.03 22.72 4.67
CA GLU A 39 8.38 22.65 4.15
C GLU A 39 8.41 23.06 2.67
N PHE A 40 9.46 23.75 2.24
CA PHE A 40 9.75 23.95 0.82
C PHE A 40 10.81 22.92 0.41
N VAL A 41 10.49 22.08 -0.56
CA VAL A 41 11.36 21.03 -1.07
C VAL A 41 11.85 21.47 -2.45
N GLU A 42 13.16 21.67 -2.57
CA GLU A 42 13.79 21.94 -3.86
C GLU A 42 13.75 20.67 -4.71
N GLY A 43 13.20 20.80 -5.92
CA GLY A 43 13.19 19.74 -6.91
C GLY A 43 14.60 19.50 -7.47
N ASP A 44 14.82 18.31 -8.03
CA ASP A 44 16.02 17.99 -8.79
C ASP A 44 15.76 18.01 -10.31
N ASP A 45 16.70 17.51 -11.11
CA ASP A 45 16.58 17.50 -12.58
C ASP A 45 15.30 16.78 -13.09
N ASN A 46 14.63 15.97 -12.27
CA ASN A 46 13.42 15.21 -12.63
C ASN A 46 12.18 15.54 -11.80
N ALA A 47 12.24 16.46 -10.83
CA ALA A 47 11.12 16.79 -9.93
C ALA A 47 10.93 18.30 -9.81
N PRO A 48 9.69 18.81 -9.72
CA PRO A 48 9.43 20.24 -9.51
C PRO A 48 9.77 20.67 -8.08
N ASP A 49 10.04 21.97 -7.91
CA ASP A 49 10.02 22.61 -6.58
C ASP A 49 8.60 22.56 -6.02
N VAL A 50 8.45 22.17 -4.75
CA VAL A 50 7.13 22.02 -4.13
C VAL A 50 7.08 22.58 -2.72
N TYR A 51 5.88 22.95 -2.27
CA TYR A 51 5.58 23.06 -0.86
C TYR A 51 4.93 21.77 -0.37
N ARG A 52 5.48 21.21 0.70
CA ARG A 52 4.96 20.03 1.38
C ARG A 52 4.27 20.45 2.67
N PHE A 53 2.98 20.17 2.75
CA PHE A 53 2.17 20.31 3.95
C PHE A 53 1.99 18.92 4.56
N TYR A 54 2.29 18.77 5.85
CA TYR A 54 1.94 17.56 6.58
C TYR A 54 0.95 17.91 7.68
N ALA A 55 -0.31 17.58 7.47
CA ALA A 55 -1.43 17.93 8.31
C ALA A 55 -1.84 16.77 9.22
N VAL A 56 -2.02 17.05 10.51
CA VAL A 56 -2.52 16.08 11.50
C VAL A 56 -3.77 16.66 12.15
N THR A 57 -4.85 15.89 12.11
CA THR A 57 -6.11 16.25 12.75
C THR A 57 -6.81 15.01 13.32
N SER A 58 -7.70 15.20 14.29
CA SER A 58 -8.43 14.08 14.90
C SER A 58 -9.23 13.30 13.84
N PHE A 59 -9.23 11.97 13.95
CA PHE A 59 -9.75 11.04 12.94
C PHE A 59 -11.10 11.45 12.32
N GLU A 60 -12.04 11.95 13.13
CA GLU A 60 -13.37 12.33 12.66
C GLU A 60 -13.39 13.48 11.65
N LYS A 61 -12.29 14.22 11.50
CA LYS A 61 -12.14 15.33 10.55
C LYS A 61 -11.36 14.94 9.29
N VAL A 62 -10.57 13.86 9.33
CA VAL A 62 -9.66 13.46 8.24
C VAL A 62 -10.42 13.26 6.93
N SER A 63 -11.56 12.56 6.96
CA SER A 63 -12.35 12.33 5.74
C SER A 63 -12.83 13.63 5.09
N ALA A 64 -13.23 14.64 5.87
CA ALA A 64 -13.72 15.91 5.31
C ALA A 64 -12.57 16.74 4.72
N LEU A 65 -11.39 16.69 5.33
CA LEU A 65 -10.18 17.32 4.80
C LEU A 65 -9.79 16.68 3.46
N LEU A 66 -9.74 15.35 3.38
CA LEU A 66 -9.42 14.62 2.16
C LEU A 66 -10.45 14.84 1.06
N ASP A 67 -11.75 14.84 1.40
CA ASP A 67 -12.81 15.11 0.41
C ASP A 67 -12.62 16.49 -0.26
N ASP A 68 -12.20 17.52 0.49
CA ASP A 68 -11.93 18.85 -0.05
C ASP A 68 -10.60 18.92 -0.83
N LEU A 69 -9.56 18.20 -0.38
CA LEU A 69 -8.26 18.14 -1.05
C LEU A 69 -8.32 17.38 -2.37
N PHE A 70 -9.02 16.25 -2.42
CA PHE A 70 -9.18 15.51 -3.67
C PHE A 70 -10.04 16.25 -4.70
N GLN A 71 -10.97 17.11 -4.26
CA GLN A 71 -11.77 17.94 -5.18
C GLN A 71 -10.95 19.01 -5.92
N ILE A 72 -9.78 19.38 -5.41
CA ILE A 72 -8.90 20.36 -6.07
C ILE A 72 -7.78 19.71 -6.87
N LEU A 73 -7.67 18.37 -6.86
CA LEU A 73 -6.77 17.66 -7.75
C LEU A 73 -7.13 17.96 -9.22
N PRO A 74 -6.14 17.97 -10.12
CA PRO A 74 -6.37 17.96 -11.56
C PRO A 74 -7.22 16.77 -12.03
N GLY A 75 -7.78 16.88 -13.25
CA GLY A 75 -8.72 15.87 -13.77
C GLY A 75 -8.09 14.51 -14.11
N GLU A 76 -6.78 14.47 -14.38
CA GLU A 76 -6.02 13.24 -14.61
C GLU A 76 -5.00 13.07 -13.49
N ILE A 77 -5.02 11.91 -12.85
CA ILE A 77 -4.26 11.62 -11.64
C ILE A 77 -3.67 10.20 -11.70
N PHE A 78 -2.63 9.96 -10.92
CA PHE A 78 -1.98 8.67 -10.70
C PHE A 78 -2.26 8.26 -9.26
N PRO A 79 -3.20 7.32 -9.02
CA PRO A 79 -3.42 6.80 -7.68
C PRO A 79 -2.18 6.06 -7.17
N LEU A 80 -2.04 6.05 -5.85
CA LEU A 80 -1.01 5.28 -5.17
C LEU A 80 -1.51 4.73 -3.83
N VAL A 81 -0.91 3.62 -3.42
CA VAL A 81 -1.16 2.95 -2.14
C VAL A 81 0.17 2.55 -1.52
N GLU A 82 0.31 2.81 -0.22
CA GLU A 82 1.41 2.27 0.58
C GLU A 82 0.85 1.26 1.59
N VAL A 83 1.55 0.14 1.79
CA VAL A 83 1.15 -0.86 2.78
C VAL A 83 2.38 -1.48 3.45
N GLY A 84 2.26 -1.89 4.71
CA GLY A 84 3.29 -2.69 5.36
C GLY A 84 3.62 -3.95 4.55
N SER A 85 4.90 -4.15 4.24
CA SER A 85 5.35 -5.24 3.39
C SER A 85 5.31 -6.59 4.12
N LYS A 86 5.01 -7.65 3.37
CA LYS A 86 5.25 -9.05 3.79
C LYS A 86 6.60 -9.58 3.32
N ASP A 87 7.32 -8.80 2.54
CA ASP A 87 8.65 -9.14 2.06
C ASP A 87 9.67 -9.07 3.20
N ALA A 88 10.48 -10.12 3.35
CA ALA A 88 11.44 -10.22 4.44
C ALA A 88 12.60 -9.18 4.38
N PHE A 89 12.72 -8.40 3.30
CA PHE A 89 13.82 -7.47 3.06
C PHE A 89 13.38 -6.03 2.75
N ARG A 90 12.09 -5.73 2.92
CA ARG A 90 11.51 -4.40 2.72
C ARG A 90 10.45 -4.14 3.79
N THR A 91 10.34 -2.90 4.27
CA THR A 91 9.38 -2.58 5.32
C THR A 91 8.01 -2.16 4.76
N MET A 92 8.00 -1.48 3.60
CA MET A 92 6.80 -0.94 2.96
C MET A 92 6.73 -1.30 1.48
N ASP A 93 5.54 -1.62 1.00
CA ASP A 93 5.23 -1.76 -0.42
C ASP A 93 4.54 -0.51 -0.92
N ILE A 94 5.02 0.03 -2.03
CA ILE A 94 4.42 1.16 -2.71
C ILE A 94 3.85 0.66 -4.03
N PHE A 95 2.55 0.86 -4.24
CA PHE A 95 1.87 0.53 -5.47
C PHE A 95 1.45 1.83 -6.15
N SER A 96 1.88 2.03 -7.40
CA SER A 96 1.59 3.26 -8.16
C SER A 96 1.01 2.93 -9.53
N ALA A 97 0.08 3.76 -9.99
CA ALA A 97 -0.47 3.65 -11.33
C ALA A 97 0.59 4.07 -12.37
N ARG A 98 0.72 3.29 -13.46
CA ARG A 98 1.61 3.62 -14.58
C ARG A 98 0.94 4.50 -15.63
N GLU A 99 -0.38 4.46 -15.71
CA GLU A 99 -1.21 5.27 -16.61
C GLU A 99 -2.15 6.15 -15.78
N PRO A 100 -2.48 7.37 -16.24
CA PRO A 100 -3.37 8.25 -15.51
C PRO A 100 -4.81 7.73 -15.52
N MET A 101 -5.47 7.91 -14.39
CA MET A 101 -6.89 7.68 -14.15
C MET A 101 -7.64 9.01 -14.13
N GLN A 102 -8.93 9.00 -14.51
CA GLN A 102 -9.78 10.17 -14.37
C GLN A 102 -10.17 10.39 -12.91
N LEU A 103 -10.09 11.63 -12.43
CA LEU A 103 -10.39 11.98 -11.04
C LEU A 103 -11.79 11.51 -10.60
N ASP A 104 -12.80 11.62 -11.47
CA ASP A 104 -14.17 11.20 -11.16
C ASP A 104 -14.24 9.69 -10.85
N GLU A 105 -13.48 8.86 -11.58
CA GLU A 105 -13.39 7.41 -11.36
C GLU A 105 -12.70 7.11 -10.03
N PHE A 106 -11.55 7.74 -9.78
CA PHE A 106 -10.85 7.66 -8.50
C PHE A 106 -11.76 8.04 -7.32
N LEU A 107 -12.54 9.12 -7.45
CA LEU A 107 -13.45 9.57 -6.39
C LEU A 107 -14.63 8.62 -6.16
N GLU A 108 -15.07 7.86 -7.17
CA GLU A 108 -16.08 6.82 -7.02
C GLU A 108 -15.52 5.66 -6.18
N ASP A 109 -14.36 5.13 -6.55
CA ASP A 109 -13.69 4.05 -5.82
C ASP A 109 -13.27 4.49 -4.41
N TRP A 110 -12.74 5.71 -4.27
CA TRP A 110 -12.36 6.27 -2.98
C TRP A 110 -13.54 6.27 -2.01
N ARG A 111 -14.75 6.65 -2.44
CA ARG A 111 -15.92 6.65 -1.57
C ARG A 111 -16.29 5.26 -1.05
N GLU A 112 -16.00 4.23 -1.84
CA GLU A 112 -16.25 2.84 -1.48
C GLU A 112 -15.20 2.33 -0.47
N TYR A 113 -13.92 2.58 -0.71
CA TYR A 113 -12.84 2.04 0.12
C TYR A 113 -12.38 2.96 1.25
N ARG A 114 -12.76 4.25 1.27
CA ARG A 114 -12.30 5.22 2.28
C ARG A 114 -12.50 4.74 3.71
N GLN A 115 -13.56 3.95 3.98
CA GLN A 115 -13.82 3.50 5.34
C GLN A 115 -12.71 2.56 5.82
N VAL A 116 -12.31 1.57 5.01
CA VAL A 116 -11.21 0.69 5.39
C VAL A 116 -9.86 1.39 5.30
N ILE A 117 -9.63 2.20 4.25
CA ILE A 117 -8.38 2.95 4.08
C ILE A 117 -8.11 3.86 5.28
N LEU A 118 -9.13 4.59 5.76
CA LEU A 118 -8.94 5.52 6.87
C LEU A 118 -8.87 4.80 8.21
N GLU A 119 -9.61 3.70 8.40
CA GLU A 119 -9.65 3.00 9.68
C GLU A 119 -8.48 2.03 9.91
N ASP A 120 -7.90 1.48 8.85
CA ASP A 120 -6.82 0.50 8.96
C ASP A 120 -5.48 1.15 9.29
N GLY A 121 -4.65 0.51 10.13
CA GLY A 121 -3.37 1.06 10.58
C GLY A 121 -2.16 0.70 9.73
N SER A 122 -2.34 -0.05 8.64
CA SER A 122 -1.27 -0.56 7.79
C SER A 122 -1.27 0.01 6.37
N ILE A 123 -2.39 0.59 5.92
CA ILE A 123 -2.54 1.14 4.57
C ILE A 123 -2.51 2.68 4.57
N GLY A 124 -1.80 3.25 3.63
CA GLY A 124 -1.88 4.65 3.20
C GLY A 124 -2.30 4.70 1.73
N ALA A 125 -2.95 5.79 1.31
CA ALA A 125 -3.41 5.92 -0.06
C ALA A 125 -3.57 7.38 -0.47
N GLY A 126 -3.48 7.64 -1.77
CA GLY A 126 -3.58 8.98 -2.31
C GLY A 126 -3.58 9.02 -3.82
N ALA A 127 -3.38 10.21 -4.34
CA ALA A 127 -3.28 10.47 -5.76
C ALA A 127 -2.33 11.64 -6.04
N GLN A 128 -1.58 11.52 -7.14
CA GLN A 128 -0.67 12.53 -7.65
C GLN A 128 -1.14 13.00 -9.03
N ALA A 129 -0.88 14.26 -9.38
CA ALA A 129 -1.11 14.83 -10.69
C ALA A 129 0.16 15.53 -11.17
N ASP A 130 0.41 15.51 -12.48
CA ASP A 130 1.65 16.08 -13.05
C ASP A 130 1.53 17.58 -13.34
N GLU A 131 0.37 18.07 -13.80
CA GLU A 131 0.21 19.43 -14.30
C GLU A 131 -1.16 20.06 -13.93
N PRO A 132 -1.19 21.07 -13.04
CA PRO A 132 -0.09 21.45 -12.15
C PRO A 132 0.27 20.29 -11.21
N TYR A 133 1.54 20.23 -10.79
CA TYR A 133 1.96 19.19 -9.85
C TYR A 133 1.22 19.35 -8.52
N MET A 134 0.53 18.29 -8.13
CA MET A 134 -0.17 18.19 -6.86
C MET A 134 -0.24 16.73 -6.42
N GLU A 135 0.07 16.47 -5.16
CA GLU A 135 -0.10 15.17 -4.53
C GLU A 135 -0.90 15.34 -3.25
N VAL A 136 -1.85 14.43 -3.03
CA VAL A 136 -2.62 14.32 -1.78
C VAL A 136 -2.54 12.88 -1.33
N PHE A 137 -1.98 12.64 -0.16
CA PHE A 137 -1.76 11.29 0.37
C PHE A 137 -2.13 11.23 1.86
N VAL A 138 -2.86 10.19 2.27
CA VAL A 138 -3.07 9.88 3.69
C VAL A 138 -2.21 8.71 4.09
N ASP A 139 -1.34 8.92 5.08
CA ASP A 139 -0.39 7.91 5.56
C ASP A 139 -1.07 6.83 6.44
N SER A 140 -0.30 5.82 6.85
CA SER A 140 -0.79 4.73 7.71
C SER A 140 -1.20 5.20 9.12
N TRP A 141 -0.73 6.36 9.57
CA TRP A 141 -1.08 7.01 10.84
C TRP A 141 -2.23 8.03 10.68
N LYS A 142 -2.71 8.19 9.45
CA LYS A 142 -3.76 9.13 9.03
C LYS A 142 -3.36 10.60 9.11
N GLY A 143 -2.06 10.89 9.06
CA GLY A 143 -1.56 12.18 8.64
C GLY A 143 -1.83 12.40 7.16
N VAL A 144 -2.10 13.63 6.77
CA VAL A 144 -2.39 14.02 5.38
C VAL A 144 -1.22 14.81 4.84
N ASP A 145 -0.49 14.21 3.91
CA ASP A 145 0.57 14.83 3.13
C ASP A 145 -0.03 15.49 1.88
N VAL A 146 0.34 16.75 1.65
CA VAL A 146 -0.06 17.49 0.47
C VAL A 146 1.16 18.18 -0.11
N GLN A 147 1.55 17.80 -1.32
CA GLN A 147 2.62 18.45 -2.07
C GLN A 147 2.01 19.26 -3.20
N VAL A 148 2.42 20.52 -3.35
CA VAL A 148 1.89 21.39 -4.40
C VAL A 148 2.95 22.27 -5.03
N ALA A 149 2.72 22.64 -6.30
CA ALA A 149 3.46 23.69 -6.97
C ALA A 149 3.40 25.03 -6.18
N PRO A 150 4.42 25.89 -6.31
CA PRO A 150 4.54 27.11 -5.48
C PRO A 150 3.38 28.11 -5.58
N ASP A 151 2.66 28.13 -6.70
CA ASP A 151 1.52 29.00 -6.96
C ASP A 151 0.24 28.55 -6.24
N MET A 152 0.13 27.28 -5.86
CA MET A 152 -1.02 26.72 -5.15
C MET A 152 -0.91 26.84 -3.62
N LYS A 153 0.25 27.25 -3.09
CA LYS A 153 0.52 27.32 -1.64
C LYS A 153 -0.56 28.07 -0.86
N GLU A 154 -0.92 29.27 -1.30
CA GLU A 154 -1.89 30.13 -0.60
C GLU A 154 -3.30 29.50 -0.58
N ASP A 155 -3.65 28.73 -1.62
CA ASP A 155 -4.94 28.04 -1.70
C ASP A 155 -5.00 26.87 -0.71
N ILE A 156 -3.90 26.12 -0.55
CA ILE A 156 -3.78 25.06 0.45
C ILE A 156 -3.84 25.63 1.87
N GLU A 157 -3.14 26.73 2.16
CA GLU A 157 -3.22 27.39 3.48
C GLU A 157 -4.66 27.81 3.83
N GLN A 158 -5.38 28.37 2.86
CA GLN A 158 -6.80 28.72 3.03
C GLN A 158 -7.70 27.50 3.21
N LEU A 159 -7.40 26.39 2.54
CA LEU A 159 -8.10 25.11 2.72
C LEU A 159 -7.86 24.56 4.14
N MET A 160 -6.61 24.48 4.58
CA MET A 160 -6.24 24.04 5.93
C MET A 160 -6.93 24.89 7.01
N ALA A 161 -6.94 26.21 6.84
CA ALA A 161 -7.59 27.13 7.78
C ALA A 161 -9.13 26.90 7.87
N ARG A 162 -9.80 26.53 6.77
CA ARG A 162 -11.24 26.17 6.78
C ARG A 162 -11.52 24.92 7.61
N HIS A 163 -10.56 24.01 7.69
CA HIS A 163 -10.59 22.83 8.55
C HIS A 163 -10.10 23.11 9.99
N GLY A 164 -9.77 24.37 10.29
CA GLY A 164 -9.29 24.79 11.61
C GLY A 164 -7.85 24.36 11.90
N LEU A 165 -7.06 24.12 10.85
CA LEU A 165 -5.65 23.77 10.95
C LEU A 165 -4.80 25.02 10.71
N GLU A 166 -3.92 25.30 11.65
CA GLU A 166 -2.91 26.35 11.58
C GLU A 166 -1.52 25.73 11.49
N GLU A 167 -0.54 26.50 11.02
CA GLU A 167 0.84 26.05 11.00
C GLU A 167 1.36 25.84 12.44
N VAL A 168 1.95 24.66 12.69
CA VAL A 168 2.56 24.30 13.96
C VAL A 168 4.03 23.92 13.74
N ALA A 169 4.84 24.06 14.79
CA ALA A 169 6.27 23.72 14.69
C ALA A 169 6.49 22.22 14.40
N HIS A 170 5.71 21.37 15.06
CA HIS A 170 5.71 19.92 14.88
C HIS A 170 4.29 19.39 15.13
N THR A 171 3.81 18.50 14.25
CA THR A 171 2.54 17.79 14.45
C THR A 171 2.69 16.67 15.48
N TRP A 172 3.71 15.84 15.34
CA TRP A 172 4.14 14.85 16.33
C TRP A 172 5.37 15.33 17.10
N PRO A 173 5.50 15.02 18.40
CA PRO A 173 6.72 15.33 19.14
C PRO A 173 7.95 14.66 18.51
N PRO A 174 9.10 15.35 18.34
CA PRO A 174 10.29 14.79 17.68
C PRO A 174 10.79 13.48 18.31
N GLU A 175 10.54 13.28 19.60
CA GLU A 175 10.92 12.06 20.33
C GLU A 175 10.11 10.82 19.91
N VAL A 176 9.10 10.97 19.05
CA VAL A 176 8.38 9.86 18.43
C VAL A 176 9.22 9.22 17.33
N ASP A 177 9.81 10.04 16.46
CA ASP A 177 10.61 9.58 15.32
C ASP A 177 11.96 8.98 15.75
N GLU A 178 12.47 9.38 16.92
CA GLU A 178 13.72 8.86 17.48
C GLU A 178 13.59 7.46 18.10
N ARG A 179 12.38 6.89 18.19
CA ARG A 179 12.15 5.61 18.87
C ARG A 179 12.56 4.42 18.01
N PRO A 180 13.17 3.38 18.62
CA PRO A 180 13.50 2.15 17.91
C PRO A 180 12.27 1.29 17.59
N GLU A 181 11.21 1.42 18.39
CA GLU A 181 9.95 0.69 18.22
C GLU A 181 8.83 1.70 17.97
N PRO A 182 7.90 1.41 17.03
CA PRO A 182 6.76 2.27 16.78
C PRO A 182 5.92 2.48 18.06
N PRO A 183 5.47 3.71 18.38
CA PRO A 183 4.65 3.98 19.57
C PRO A 183 3.19 3.51 19.43
N LEU A 184 2.88 2.73 18.39
CA LEU A 184 1.56 2.27 17.99
C LEU A 184 1.63 0.80 17.58
N ASN A 185 0.57 0.06 17.86
CA ASN A 185 0.31 -1.25 17.28
C ASN A 185 -0.79 -1.16 16.22
N VAL A 186 -0.62 -1.92 15.14
CA VAL A 186 -1.68 -2.15 14.15
C VAL A 186 -2.59 -3.28 14.64
N ARG A 187 -3.90 -3.11 14.47
CA ARG A 187 -4.93 -4.06 14.88
C ARG A 187 -5.78 -4.47 13.69
N GLU A 188 -6.18 -5.74 13.70
CA GLU A 188 -7.16 -6.27 12.76
C GLU A 188 -8.53 -5.59 12.96
N ILE A 189 -9.01 -4.92 11.92
CA ILE A 189 -10.30 -4.20 11.92
C ILE A 189 -11.38 -4.88 11.09
N LEU A 190 -11.04 -5.89 10.28
CA LEU A 190 -11.99 -6.56 9.42
C LEU A 190 -12.60 -7.77 10.13
N VAL A 191 -13.87 -8.06 9.81
CA VAL A 191 -14.51 -9.31 10.21
C VAL A 191 -14.00 -10.41 9.29
N LEU A 192 -13.31 -11.41 9.84
CA LEU A 192 -12.68 -12.51 9.11
C LEU A 192 -13.31 -13.87 9.46
N ASP A 193 -14.63 -13.89 9.65
CA ASP A 193 -15.36 -15.07 10.13
C ASP A 193 -15.51 -16.19 9.07
N SER A 194 -15.16 -15.93 7.81
CA SER A 194 -15.22 -16.88 6.70
C SER A 194 -14.22 -16.53 5.59
N GLU A 195 -13.91 -17.50 4.72
CA GLU A 195 -13.05 -17.33 3.54
C GLU A 195 -13.64 -16.37 2.48
N GLU A 196 -14.94 -16.04 2.58
CA GLU A 196 -15.58 -15.05 1.71
C GLU A 196 -15.32 -13.61 2.15
N CYS A 197 -14.95 -13.41 3.43
CA CYS A 197 -14.65 -12.09 3.96
C CYS A 197 -13.27 -11.64 3.47
N PRO A 198 -13.17 -10.48 2.78
CA PRO A 198 -11.88 -9.98 2.34
C PRO A 198 -11.05 -9.51 3.54
N ASP A 199 -9.78 -9.90 3.58
CA ASP A 199 -8.75 -9.31 4.44
C ASP A 199 -8.14 -8.06 3.77
N ILE A 200 -7.11 -7.48 4.39
CA ILE A 200 -6.43 -6.30 3.83
C ILE A 200 -5.74 -6.61 2.50
N ASP A 201 -5.23 -7.83 2.30
CA ASP A 201 -4.60 -8.20 1.03
C ASP A 201 -5.61 -8.29 -0.11
N GLU A 202 -6.80 -8.83 0.14
CA GLU A 202 -7.87 -8.91 -0.84
C GLU A 202 -8.43 -7.50 -1.15
N ILE A 203 -8.44 -6.59 -0.16
CA ILE A 203 -8.82 -5.18 -0.39
C ILE A 203 -7.74 -4.47 -1.22
N LEU A 204 -6.46 -4.65 -0.87
CA LEU A 204 -5.34 -4.12 -1.63
C LEU A 204 -5.35 -4.65 -3.07
N PHE A 205 -5.62 -5.95 -3.26
CA PHE A 205 -5.76 -6.55 -4.58
C PHE A 205 -6.88 -5.88 -5.39
N GLN A 206 -8.05 -5.67 -4.78
CA GLN A 206 -9.16 -4.96 -5.44
C GLN A 206 -8.82 -3.51 -5.79
N LEU A 207 -8.11 -2.78 -4.91
CA LEU A 207 -7.62 -1.43 -5.18
C LEU A 207 -6.61 -1.40 -6.33
N ARG A 208 -5.69 -2.37 -6.37
CA ARG A 208 -4.70 -2.49 -7.44
C ARG A 208 -5.36 -2.74 -8.80
N GLU A 209 -6.37 -3.60 -8.85
CA GLU A 209 -7.14 -3.85 -10.07
C GLU A 209 -7.97 -2.63 -10.49
N ALA A 210 -8.62 -1.96 -9.54
CA ALA A 210 -9.43 -0.77 -9.82
C ALA A 210 -8.57 0.40 -10.34
N TRP A 211 -7.43 0.65 -9.71
CA TRP A 211 -6.57 1.80 -10.00
C TRP A 211 -5.41 1.50 -10.96
N GLY A 212 -5.30 0.27 -11.46
CA GLY A 212 -4.21 -0.13 -12.36
C GLY A 212 -2.82 -0.02 -11.70
N LEU A 213 -2.72 -0.38 -10.42
CA LEU A 213 -1.48 -0.19 -9.65
C LEU A 213 -0.51 -1.35 -9.83
N GLU A 214 0.76 -0.99 -9.97
CA GLU A 214 1.89 -1.92 -9.98
C GLU A 214 2.82 -1.66 -8.79
N LEU A 215 3.46 -2.71 -8.29
CA LEU A 215 4.48 -2.57 -7.25
C LEU A 215 5.66 -1.75 -7.79
N ASP A 216 5.99 -0.66 -7.11
CA ASP A 216 7.02 0.28 -7.55
C ASP A 216 8.42 -0.17 -7.12
N VAL A 217 8.93 -1.16 -7.86
CA VAL A 217 10.26 -1.73 -7.66
C VAL A 217 10.94 -2.05 -8.98
N ASP A 218 12.27 -2.04 -8.97
CA ASP A 218 13.04 -2.58 -10.10
C ASP A 218 12.89 -4.11 -10.16
N LEU A 219 12.28 -4.60 -11.24
CA LEU A 219 12.02 -6.03 -11.44
C LEU A 219 13.30 -6.84 -11.70
N ASP A 220 14.37 -6.21 -12.19
CA ASP A 220 15.61 -6.88 -12.59
C ASP A 220 16.72 -6.78 -11.53
N GLU A 221 16.57 -5.89 -10.54
CA GLU A 221 17.43 -5.87 -9.36
C GLU A 221 16.82 -6.63 -8.17
N ASN A 222 17.68 -7.14 -7.28
CA ASN A 222 17.26 -7.76 -6.03
C ASN A 222 18.06 -7.18 -4.88
N LEU A 223 17.59 -6.02 -4.42
CA LEU A 223 18.18 -5.24 -3.34
C LEU A 223 17.28 -5.32 -2.10
N ASP A 224 17.88 -5.26 -0.91
CA ASP A 224 17.12 -4.90 0.28
C ASP A 224 16.82 -3.39 0.32
N GLU A 225 16.03 -2.98 1.30
CA GLU A 225 15.67 -1.57 1.56
C GLU A 225 16.89 -0.64 1.70
N GLY A 226 18.05 -1.16 2.11
CA GLY A 226 19.31 -0.42 2.20
C GLY A 226 20.12 -0.39 0.88
N GLY A 227 19.57 -0.90 -0.22
CA GLY A 227 20.23 -0.97 -1.52
C GLY A 227 21.29 -2.07 -1.65
N ARG A 228 21.36 -3.03 -0.72
CA ARG A 228 22.36 -4.11 -0.76
C ARG A 228 21.86 -5.26 -1.62
N ARG A 229 22.70 -5.73 -2.55
CA ARG A 229 22.40 -6.89 -3.39
C ARG A 229 22.25 -8.16 -2.55
N LEU A 230 21.06 -8.76 -2.63
CA LEU A 230 20.72 -10.01 -1.93
C LEU A 230 21.18 -11.25 -2.70
N GLY A 231 21.33 -11.14 -4.03
CA GLY A 231 21.62 -12.28 -4.89
C GLY A 231 20.38 -13.14 -5.11
N ARG A 232 20.50 -14.47 -4.98
CA ARG A 232 19.34 -15.37 -5.10
C ARG A 232 18.68 -15.57 -3.74
N THR A 233 17.40 -15.26 -3.67
CA THR A 233 16.55 -15.43 -2.49
C THR A 233 15.49 -16.49 -2.75
N LEU A 234 14.83 -16.96 -1.68
CA LEU A 234 13.61 -17.74 -1.79
C LEU A 234 12.43 -16.78 -1.93
N TRP A 235 11.52 -17.12 -2.84
CA TRP A 235 10.32 -16.37 -3.13
C TRP A 235 9.10 -17.26 -2.95
N HIS A 236 8.03 -16.66 -2.46
CA HIS A 236 6.69 -17.21 -2.49
C HIS A 236 5.84 -16.31 -3.39
N ALA A 237 5.17 -16.92 -4.37
CA ALA A 237 4.34 -16.21 -5.32
C ALA A 237 2.96 -16.83 -5.39
N VAL A 238 1.96 -15.98 -5.45
CA VAL A 238 0.55 -16.32 -5.65
C VAL A 238 0.07 -15.51 -6.85
N ALA A 239 -0.44 -16.21 -7.86
CA ALA A 239 -1.01 -15.59 -9.06
C ALA A 239 -2.44 -16.07 -9.27
N ILE A 240 -3.28 -15.21 -9.85
CA ILE A 240 -4.65 -15.55 -10.21
C ILE A 240 -4.64 -16.13 -11.63
N VAL A 241 -5.29 -17.29 -11.77
CA VAL A 241 -5.48 -17.96 -13.06
C VAL A 241 -6.97 -18.21 -13.30
N GLU A 242 -7.35 -18.20 -14.55
CA GLU A 242 -8.72 -18.49 -14.99
C GLU A 242 -8.78 -19.83 -15.72
N SER A 243 -9.95 -20.47 -15.72
CA SER A 243 -10.19 -21.68 -16.50
C SER A 243 -9.90 -21.42 -17.97
N ALA A 244 -9.19 -22.34 -18.63
CA ALA A 244 -9.05 -22.31 -20.08
C ALA A 244 -10.34 -22.71 -20.82
N ASP A 245 -11.35 -23.21 -20.09
CA ASP A 245 -12.67 -23.53 -20.62
C ASP A 245 -13.63 -22.34 -20.47
N ASP A 246 -13.86 -21.64 -21.58
CA ASP A 246 -14.76 -20.48 -21.66
C ASP A 246 -16.22 -20.85 -21.32
N ASP A 247 -16.61 -22.11 -21.47
CA ASP A 247 -17.98 -22.58 -21.16
C ASP A 247 -18.19 -22.83 -19.65
N SER A 248 -17.11 -22.92 -18.87
CA SER A 248 -17.14 -23.14 -17.42
C SER A 248 -16.09 -22.24 -16.72
N PRO A 249 -16.32 -20.92 -16.68
CA PRO A 249 -15.39 -19.98 -16.08
C PRO A 249 -15.25 -20.28 -14.58
N ARG A 250 -14.01 -20.45 -14.13
CA ARG A 250 -13.61 -20.57 -12.72
C ARG A 250 -12.27 -19.88 -12.53
N ALA A 251 -12.07 -19.29 -11.35
CA ALA A 251 -10.78 -18.76 -10.93
C ALA A 251 -10.01 -19.81 -10.13
N GLY A 252 -8.71 -19.62 -10.04
CA GLY A 252 -7.82 -20.41 -9.19
C GLY A 252 -6.59 -19.61 -8.79
N TYR A 253 -5.90 -20.10 -7.78
CA TYR A 253 -4.65 -19.55 -7.29
C TYR A 253 -3.51 -20.48 -7.68
N ALA A 254 -2.57 -19.97 -8.46
CA ALA A 254 -1.31 -20.64 -8.72
C ALA A 254 -0.31 -20.25 -7.62
N LEU A 255 0.04 -21.21 -6.77
CA LEU A 255 1.00 -21.04 -5.68
C LEU A 255 2.34 -21.63 -6.08
N ALA A 256 3.40 -20.86 -5.87
CA ALA A 256 4.75 -21.29 -6.21
C ALA A 256 5.78 -20.91 -5.14
N TRP A 257 6.73 -21.81 -4.93
CA TRP A 257 7.95 -21.54 -4.20
C TRP A 257 9.13 -21.70 -5.15
N ALA A 258 9.96 -20.67 -5.26
CA ALA A 258 11.07 -20.67 -6.19
C ALA A 258 12.25 -19.86 -5.68
N SER A 259 13.45 -20.23 -6.12
CA SER A 259 14.63 -19.39 -5.96
C SER A 259 14.89 -18.62 -7.24
N ALA A 260 15.09 -17.32 -7.13
CA ALA A 260 15.38 -16.44 -8.25
C ALA A 260 16.29 -15.29 -7.81
N SER A 261 17.00 -14.70 -8.78
CA SER A 261 17.92 -13.58 -8.59
C SER A 261 17.27 -12.21 -8.73
N SER A 262 16.02 -12.14 -9.21
CA SER A 262 15.17 -10.95 -9.24
C SER A 262 13.69 -11.35 -9.36
N MET A 263 12.78 -10.40 -9.10
CA MET A 263 11.34 -10.63 -9.26
C MET A 263 10.97 -10.90 -10.73
N GLY A 264 11.57 -10.19 -11.67
CA GLY A 264 11.37 -10.41 -13.09
C GLY A 264 11.87 -11.78 -13.56
N GLU A 265 12.98 -12.30 -13.02
CA GLU A 265 13.40 -13.68 -13.29
C GLU A 265 12.36 -14.68 -12.77
N LEU A 266 11.87 -14.49 -11.55
CA LEU A 266 10.84 -15.31 -10.94
C LEU A 266 9.56 -15.33 -11.79
N GLN A 267 9.01 -14.15 -12.12
CA GLN A 267 7.77 -14.02 -12.89
C GLN A 267 7.89 -14.74 -14.24
N ARG A 268 8.98 -14.52 -14.99
CA ARG A 268 9.23 -15.23 -16.27
C ARG A 268 9.28 -16.75 -16.11
N MET A 269 9.90 -17.26 -15.04
CA MET A 269 9.98 -18.70 -14.75
C MET A 269 8.59 -19.28 -14.45
N LEU A 270 7.77 -18.56 -13.71
CA LEU A 270 6.43 -18.98 -13.31
C LEU A 270 5.42 -18.86 -14.45
N GLU A 271 5.46 -17.79 -15.24
CA GLU A 271 4.69 -17.63 -16.48
C GLU A 271 4.94 -18.80 -17.43
N SER A 272 6.22 -19.10 -17.70
CA SER A 272 6.61 -20.26 -18.52
C SER A 272 6.07 -21.58 -17.97
N ARG A 273 5.89 -21.69 -16.65
CA ARG A 273 5.36 -22.89 -15.98
C ARG A 273 3.82 -22.96 -16.09
N MET A 274 3.15 -21.82 -16.02
CA MET A 274 1.70 -21.66 -16.17
C MET A 274 1.25 -21.90 -17.62
N GLU A 275 2.02 -21.44 -18.61
CA GLU A 275 1.74 -21.66 -20.04
C GLU A 275 1.71 -23.16 -20.42
N LEU A 276 2.34 -24.02 -19.62
CA LEU A 276 2.33 -25.48 -19.81
C LEU A 276 1.07 -26.15 -19.21
N GLN A 277 0.17 -25.40 -18.59
CA GLN A 277 -1.09 -25.93 -18.04
C GLN A 277 -2.19 -25.84 -19.09
N ASP A 278 -2.82 -26.97 -19.41
CA ASP A 278 -3.90 -27.02 -20.40
C ASP A 278 -5.24 -26.49 -19.82
N GLU A 279 -5.43 -26.60 -18.50
CA GLU A 279 -6.68 -26.27 -17.82
C GLU A 279 -6.79 -24.80 -17.38
N TRP A 280 -5.69 -24.06 -17.39
CA TRP A 280 -5.60 -22.74 -16.76
C TRP A 280 -4.93 -21.72 -17.68
N ARG A 281 -5.40 -20.48 -17.61
CA ARG A 281 -4.86 -19.31 -18.31
C ARG A 281 -4.38 -18.31 -17.28
N PHE A 282 -3.21 -17.74 -17.54
CA PHE A 282 -2.65 -16.65 -16.74
C PHE A 282 -2.71 -15.35 -17.55
N HIS A 283 -3.21 -14.29 -16.92
CA HIS A 283 -3.42 -12.98 -17.56
C HIS A 283 -2.52 -11.88 -16.98
N GLY A 284 -1.45 -12.23 -16.27
CA GLY A 284 -0.54 -11.26 -15.66
C GLY A 284 -0.95 -10.79 -14.26
N GLN A 285 -2.05 -11.32 -13.71
CA GLN A 285 -2.57 -10.92 -12.39
C GLN A 285 -1.82 -11.61 -11.24
N TRP A 286 -0.83 -10.92 -10.69
CA TRP A 286 -0.10 -11.34 -9.50
C TRP A 286 -0.82 -10.90 -8.23
N TYR A 287 -1.26 -11.85 -7.40
CA TYR A 287 -1.87 -11.56 -6.10
C TYR A 287 -0.80 -11.10 -5.11
N ALA A 288 0.25 -11.90 -4.92
CA ALA A 288 1.37 -11.63 -4.02
C ALA A 288 2.67 -12.20 -4.58
N VAL A 289 3.79 -11.48 -4.41
CA VAL A 289 5.12 -11.93 -4.82
C VAL A 289 6.16 -11.42 -3.82
N ASP A 290 6.52 -12.27 -2.87
CA ASP A 290 7.30 -11.86 -1.71
C ASP A 290 8.57 -12.68 -1.57
N ARG A 291 9.67 -12.04 -1.17
CA ARG A 291 10.85 -12.75 -0.66
C ARG A 291 10.55 -13.22 0.75
N VAL A 292 10.84 -14.49 1.00
CA VAL A 292 10.55 -15.13 2.28
C VAL A 292 11.83 -15.29 3.08
N ALA A 293 11.77 -15.01 4.38
CA ALA A 293 12.89 -15.28 5.28
C ALA A 293 13.20 -16.77 5.23
N PHE A 294 14.48 -17.13 5.23
CA PHE A 294 14.87 -18.51 4.98
C PHE A 294 14.28 -19.49 6.01
N ASP A 295 14.10 -19.06 7.25
CA ASP A 295 13.50 -19.80 8.36
C ASP A 295 11.97 -19.93 8.30
N GLU A 296 11.30 -19.13 7.47
CA GLU A 296 9.85 -19.20 7.23
C GLU A 296 9.47 -20.13 6.07
N ARG A 297 10.45 -20.78 5.43
CA ARG A 297 10.20 -21.74 4.35
C ARG A 297 9.38 -22.95 4.83
N PRO A 298 8.51 -23.54 3.98
CA PRO A 298 7.72 -24.70 4.35
C PRO A 298 8.60 -25.93 4.62
N ASP A 299 8.10 -26.85 5.44
CA ASP A 299 8.80 -28.09 5.83
C ASP A 299 9.25 -28.94 4.64
N SER A 300 8.48 -28.91 3.55
CA SER A 300 8.81 -29.59 2.29
C SER A 300 10.10 -29.06 1.65
N LEU A 301 10.49 -27.82 1.94
CA LEU A 301 11.72 -27.17 1.50
C LEU A 301 12.81 -27.14 2.58
N ALA A 302 12.69 -27.94 3.64
CA ALA A 302 13.68 -27.97 4.73
C ALA A 302 15.12 -28.27 4.25
N SER A 303 15.27 -29.06 3.19
CA SER A 303 16.58 -29.41 2.60
C SER A 303 17.17 -28.33 1.68
N LEU A 304 16.41 -27.30 1.32
CA LEU A 304 16.89 -26.21 0.48
C LEU A 304 18.03 -25.48 1.22
N PRO A 305 19.19 -25.23 0.58
CA PRO A 305 20.27 -24.48 1.22
C PRO A 305 19.91 -22.99 1.36
N PRO A 306 20.45 -22.27 2.37
CA PRO A 306 20.22 -20.83 2.57
C PRO A 306 20.61 -19.96 1.37
N ARG A 307 21.55 -20.45 0.55
CA ARG A 307 22.03 -19.77 -0.65
C ARG A 307 21.87 -20.69 -1.85
N PRO A 308 20.76 -20.59 -2.58
CA PRO A 308 20.53 -21.37 -3.79
C PRO A 308 21.60 -21.09 -4.84
N ALA A 309 22.19 -22.16 -5.41
CA ALA A 309 23.22 -22.03 -6.43
C ALA A 309 22.67 -21.62 -7.81
N ARG A 310 21.40 -21.93 -8.06
CA ARG A 310 20.69 -21.67 -9.32
C ARG A 310 19.26 -21.21 -9.04
N SER A 311 18.67 -20.58 -10.04
CA SER A 311 17.24 -20.26 -10.02
C SER A 311 16.45 -21.52 -10.37
N GLU A 312 15.42 -21.83 -9.61
CA GLU A 312 14.65 -23.07 -9.73
C GLU A 312 13.27 -22.90 -9.10
N VAL A 313 12.23 -23.44 -9.76
CA VAL A 313 10.90 -23.61 -9.18
C VAL A 313 10.91 -24.90 -8.38
N HIS A 314 10.76 -24.79 -7.06
CA HIS A 314 10.81 -25.94 -6.14
C HIS A 314 9.45 -26.59 -6.00
N GLU A 315 8.41 -25.76 -5.87
CA GLU A 315 7.02 -26.20 -5.78
C GLU A 315 6.13 -25.32 -6.64
N PHE A 316 5.13 -25.93 -7.25
CA PHE A 316 4.12 -25.26 -8.06
C PHE A 316 2.83 -26.08 -8.03
N ARG A 317 1.72 -25.45 -7.63
CA ARG A 317 0.38 -26.04 -7.64
C ARG A 317 -0.66 -24.99 -8.00
N ILE A 318 -1.78 -25.43 -8.55
CA ILE A 318 -2.93 -24.57 -8.81
C ILE A 318 -4.11 -25.12 -8.00
N GLU A 319 -4.73 -24.25 -7.21
CA GLU A 319 -5.88 -24.56 -6.38
C GLU A 319 -7.09 -23.77 -6.90
N PRO A 320 -8.22 -24.42 -7.24
CA PRO A 320 -9.44 -23.70 -7.59
C PRO A 320 -9.87 -22.80 -6.42
N ALA A 321 -10.32 -21.58 -6.76
CA ALA A 321 -10.91 -20.65 -5.81
C ALA A 321 -12.34 -21.05 -5.42
#